data_AF-B2VJH0-F1
#
_entry.id   AF-B2VJH0-F1
#
_cell.length_a   1.000
_cell.length_b   1.000
_cell.length_c   1.000
_cell.angle_alpha   90.00
_cell.angle_beta   90.00
_cell.angle_gamma   90.00
#
_symmetry.space_group_name_H-M   'P 1'
#
loop_
_entity.id
_entity.type
_entity.pdbx_description
1 polymer ?
#
loop_
_entity_poly.entity_id
_entity_poly.type
_entity_poly.pdbx_seq_one_letter_code
_entity_poly.pdbx_strand_id
1 'polypeptide(L)'
;MKKPLLALLLITSQSAFADKIPNSIENLIAGYDTRTHVLESGELAIRYNKQALMIDAAKSLFSAICDDYFMNKWSPGTIKKITLWSVTSDQGYKINGGGMECKKTGSMDFKQAEEYRTSLIEKI
;
A
#
# COMPACT_ATOMS: atom_id res chain seq x y z
N MET A 1 -57.56 -1.04 -17.39
CA MET A 1 -56.20 -1.61 -17.57
C MET A 1 -55.20 -0.70 -16.90
N LYS A 2 -54.51 -1.14 -15.83
CA LYS A 2 -53.40 -0.41 -15.19
C LYS A 2 -52.13 -1.23 -15.45
N LYS A 3 -51.18 -0.69 -16.21
CA LYS A 3 -49.85 -1.31 -16.43
C LYS A 3 -48.89 -0.73 -15.39
N PRO A 4 -48.17 -1.54 -14.60
CA PRO A 4 -47.08 -1.02 -13.79
C PRO A 4 -45.82 -0.93 -14.66
N LEU A 5 -45.19 0.24 -14.71
CA LEU A 5 -43.84 0.38 -15.22
C LEU A 5 -42.88 -0.12 -14.14
N LEU A 6 -42.24 -1.27 -14.37
CA LEU A 6 -41.04 -1.64 -13.63
C LEU A 6 -39.89 -0.75 -14.10
N ALA A 7 -39.49 0.21 -13.27
CA ALA A 7 -38.20 0.87 -13.41
C ALA A 7 -37.11 -0.09 -12.95
N LEU A 8 -36.34 -0.64 -13.91
CA LEU A 8 -35.16 -1.44 -13.63
C LEU A 8 -34.08 -0.50 -13.06
N LEU A 9 -33.88 -0.52 -11.75
CA LEU A 9 -32.72 0.12 -11.11
C LEU A 9 -31.47 -0.63 -11.56
N LEU A 10 -30.79 -0.08 -12.57
CA LEU A 10 -29.43 -0.46 -12.93
C LEU A 10 -28.52 -0.09 -11.75
N ILE A 11 -28.31 -1.04 -10.84
CA ILE A 11 -27.21 -0.97 -9.88
C ILE A 11 -25.95 -1.04 -10.74
N THR A 12 -25.38 0.12 -11.07
CA THR A 12 -24.02 0.19 -11.60
C THR A 12 -23.11 -0.29 -10.48
N SER A 13 -22.79 -1.58 -10.46
CA SER A 13 -21.66 -2.09 -9.71
C SER A 13 -20.43 -1.36 -10.24
N GLN A 14 -19.98 -0.33 -9.53
CA GLN A 14 -18.66 0.23 -9.76
C GLN A 14 -17.68 -0.89 -9.44
N SER A 15 -17.24 -1.60 -10.48
CA SER A 15 -16.00 -2.36 -10.43
C SER A 15 -14.94 -1.34 -10.05
N ALA A 16 -14.54 -1.34 -8.79
CA ALA A 16 -13.35 -0.64 -8.36
C ALA A 16 -12.19 -1.31 -9.11
N PHE A 17 -11.82 -0.74 -10.25
CA PHE A 17 -10.58 -1.11 -10.90
C PHE A 17 -9.47 -0.82 -9.89
N ALA A 18 -8.59 -1.80 -9.67
CA ALA A 18 -7.39 -1.60 -8.87
C ALA A 18 -6.73 -0.28 -9.28
N ASP A 19 -6.42 0.56 -8.29
CA ASP A 19 -5.77 1.83 -8.53
C ASP A 19 -4.42 1.54 -9.20
N LYS A 20 -4.00 2.40 -10.14
CA LYS A 20 -2.72 2.19 -10.83
C LYS A 20 -1.56 2.41 -9.86
N ILE A 21 -0.74 1.37 -9.65
CA ILE A 21 0.54 1.48 -8.94
C ILE A 21 1.49 2.36 -9.76
N PRO A 22 2.17 3.35 -9.16
CA PRO A 22 3.20 4.11 -9.86
C PRO A 22 4.29 3.18 -10.41
N ASN A 23 4.71 3.38 -11.66
CA ASN A 23 5.71 2.51 -12.29
C ASN A 23 7.03 2.44 -11.50
N SER A 24 7.40 3.50 -10.78
CA SER A 24 8.59 3.51 -9.92
C SER A 24 8.44 2.57 -8.72
N ILE A 25 7.24 2.49 -8.15
CA ILE A 25 6.89 1.55 -7.08
C ILE A 25 6.83 0.11 -7.60
N GLU A 26 6.31 -0.12 -8.81
CA GLU A 26 6.38 -1.44 -9.48
C GLU A 26 7.83 -1.94 -9.57
N ASN A 27 8.74 -1.08 -10.07
CA ASN A 27 10.16 -1.40 -10.18
C ASN A 27 10.82 -1.63 -8.82
N LEU A 28 10.44 -0.84 -7.81
CA LEU A 28 10.91 -1.00 -6.45
C LEU A 28 10.50 -2.36 -5.88
N ILE A 29 9.22 -2.74 -6.01
CA ILE A 29 8.68 -4.02 -5.52
C ILE A 29 9.35 -5.19 -6.22
N ALA A 30 9.64 -5.08 -7.52
CA ALA A 30 10.35 -6.09 -8.29
C ALA A 30 11.78 -6.37 -7.76
N GLY A 31 12.39 -5.43 -7.04
CA GLY A 31 13.66 -5.63 -6.33
C GLY A 31 13.54 -6.47 -5.05
N TYR A 32 12.32 -6.69 -4.55
CA TYR A 32 12.04 -7.54 -3.40
C TYR A 32 11.54 -8.92 -3.83
N ASP A 33 11.81 -9.94 -3.01
CA ASP A 33 11.33 -11.32 -3.20
C ASP A 33 9.81 -11.41 -2.94
N THR A 34 9.02 -10.90 -3.87
CA THR A 34 7.56 -10.80 -3.81
C THR A 34 6.91 -11.69 -4.85
N ARG A 35 5.74 -12.24 -4.52
CA ARG A 35 4.96 -13.14 -5.37
C ARG A 35 3.82 -12.41 -6.09
N THR A 36 3.14 -11.54 -5.38
CA THR A 36 2.01 -10.75 -5.90
C THR A 36 1.94 -9.42 -5.18
N HIS A 37 1.44 -8.40 -5.87
CA HIS A 37 1.10 -7.12 -5.30
C HIS A 37 -0.09 -6.50 -6.02
N VAL A 38 -0.86 -5.69 -5.31
CA VAL A 38 -2.03 -4.98 -5.83
C VAL A 38 -2.22 -3.69 -5.05
N LEU A 39 -2.72 -2.65 -5.72
CA LEU A 39 -3.18 -1.42 -5.08
C LEU A 39 -4.69 -1.30 -5.28
N GLU A 40 -5.42 -1.27 -4.19
CA GLU A 40 -6.88 -1.17 -4.22
C GLU A 40 -7.35 -0.17 -3.17
N SER A 41 -8.11 0.84 -3.61
CA SER A 41 -8.63 1.90 -2.72
C SER A 41 -7.53 2.61 -1.89
N GLY A 42 -6.32 2.73 -2.46
CA GLY A 42 -5.14 3.27 -1.80
C GLY A 42 -4.42 2.34 -0.81
N GLU A 43 -4.80 1.08 -0.69
CA GLU A 43 -4.06 0.07 0.06
C GLU A 43 -3.15 -0.74 -0.86
N LEU A 44 -1.83 -0.62 -0.67
CA LEU A 44 -0.84 -1.42 -1.38
C LEU A 44 -0.63 -2.74 -0.62
N ALA A 45 -1.24 -3.82 -1.11
CA ALA A 45 -1.07 -5.15 -0.55
C ALA A 45 0.04 -5.91 -1.29
N ILE A 46 1.03 -6.42 -0.55
CA ILE A 46 2.20 -7.12 -1.09
C ILE A 46 2.34 -8.48 -0.40
N ARG A 47 2.47 -9.55 -1.17
CA ARG A 47 2.78 -10.89 -0.66
C ARG A 47 4.23 -11.21 -0.96
N TYR A 48 5.04 -11.38 0.09
CA TYR A 48 6.42 -11.83 -0.01
C TYR A 48 6.50 -13.33 -0.20
N ASN A 49 7.44 -13.80 -1.00
CA ASN A 49 7.74 -15.21 -1.19
C ASN A 49 8.58 -15.79 -0.01
N LYS A 50 8.23 -15.42 1.22
CA LYS A 50 8.88 -15.88 2.45
C LYS A 50 7.88 -16.56 3.37
N GLN A 51 8.34 -17.55 4.12
CA GLN A 51 7.51 -18.28 5.10
C GLN A 51 7.16 -17.42 6.32
N ALA A 52 8.10 -16.57 6.74
CA ALA A 52 7.94 -15.63 7.83
C ALA A 52 8.47 -14.26 7.42
N LEU A 53 7.72 -13.21 7.76
CA LEU A 53 8.16 -11.84 7.62
C LEU A 53 8.63 -11.31 8.97
N MET A 54 9.82 -10.71 8.96
CA MET A 54 10.37 -9.99 10.09
C MET A 54 10.04 -8.50 9.96
N ILE A 55 9.96 -7.79 11.08
CA ILE A 55 9.63 -6.35 11.11
C ILE A 55 10.60 -5.52 10.26
N ASP A 56 11.85 -5.94 10.15
CA ASP A 56 12.86 -5.27 9.34
C ASP A 56 12.49 -5.25 7.85
N ALA A 57 11.75 -6.24 7.34
CA ALA A 57 11.22 -6.20 5.98
C ALA A 57 10.18 -5.09 5.81
N ALA A 58 9.29 -4.91 6.80
CA ALA A 58 8.30 -3.84 6.78
C ALA A 58 8.95 -2.45 6.88
N LYS A 59 9.93 -2.29 7.77
CA LYS A 59 10.71 -1.06 7.90
C LYS A 59 11.46 -0.72 6.61
N SER A 60 12.17 -1.71 6.06
CA SER A 60 12.97 -1.53 4.84
C SER A 60 12.09 -1.14 3.66
N LEU A 61 10.99 -1.86 3.42
CA LEU A 61 10.09 -1.56 2.33
C LEU A 61 9.45 -0.17 2.47
N PHE A 62 8.99 0.19 3.66
CA PHE A 62 8.36 1.50 3.85
C PHE A 62 9.34 2.65 3.69
N SER A 63 10.58 2.48 4.17
CA SER A 63 11.64 3.46 3.92
C SER A 63 11.87 3.61 2.41
N ALA A 64 12.00 2.50 1.68
CA ALA A 64 12.23 2.54 0.23
C ALA A 64 11.06 3.19 -0.52
N ILE A 65 9.81 2.95 -0.11
CA ILE A 65 8.63 3.62 -0.68
C ILE A 65 8.68 5.14 -0.43
N CYS A 66 9.14 5.57 0.75
CA CYS A 66 9.30 7.00 1.02
C CYS A 66 10.45 7.62 0.22
N ASP A 67 11.57 6.91 0.08
CA ASP A 67 12.67 7.36 -0.77
C ASP A 67 12.21 7.49 -2.24
N ASP A 68 11.46 6.51 -2.74
CA ASP A 68 10.84 6.56 -4.07
C ASP A 68 9.89 7.75 -4.21
N TYR A 69 9.05 8.02 -3.20
CA TYR A 69 8.19 9.20 -3.18
C TYR A 69 8.99 10.50 -3.33
N PHE A 70 10.12 10.65 -2.64
CA PHE A 70 10.91 11.88 -2.77
C PHE A 70 11.59 12.02 -4.14
N MET A 71 11.96 10.91 -4.76
CA MET A 71 12.59 10.88 -6.08
C MET A 71 11.59 11.08 -7.23
N ASN A 72 10.44 10.43 -7.15
CA ASN A 72 9.47 10.34 -8.25
C ASN A 72 8.21 11.20 -8.04
N LYS A 73 7.98 11.69 -6.81
CA LYS A 73 6.92 12.64 -6.43
C LYS A 73 5.53 12.27 -6.93
N TRP A 74 5.18 11.00 -6.89
CA TRP A 74 3.82 10.54 -7.17
C TRP A 74 2.82 11.15 -6.16
N SER A 75 1.53 11.18 -6.53
CA SER A 75 0.50 11.84 -5.71
C SER A 75 0.44 11.22 -4.30
N PRO A 76 0.60 11.99 -3.21
CA PRO A 76 0.73 11.42 -1.88
C PRO A 76 -0.53 10.68 -1.39
N GLY A 77 -1.67 10.88 -2.07
CA GLY A 77 -2.91 10.14 -1.83
C GLY A 77 -3.04 8.81 -2.58
N THR A 78 -2.09 8.44 -3.45
CA THR A 78 -2.11 7.19 -4.23
C THR A 78 -1.94 5.97 -3.33
N ILE A 79 -0.92 5.96 -2.47
CA ILE A 79 -0.71 4.92 -1.47
C ILE A 79 -0.99 5.56 -0.12
N LYS A 80 -1.98 5.04 0.61
CA LYS A 80 -2.43 5.54 1.91
C LYS A 80 -2.08 4.57 3.04
N LYS A 81 -2.00 3.30 2.71
CA LYS A 81 -1.73 2.19 3.62
C LYS A 81 -0.99 1.10 2.86
N ILE A 82 -0.16 0.34 3.56
CA ILE A 82 0.54 -0.81 2.99
C ILE A 82 0.27 -2.03 3.87
N THR A 83 0.04 -3.19 3.25
CA THR A 83 -0.12 -4.46 3.98
C THR A 83 0.81 -5.50 3.38
N LEU A 84 1.64 -6.10 4.23
CA LEU A 84 2.65 -7.08 3.86
C LEU A 84 2.26 -8.42 4.43
N TRP A 85 2.23 -9.46 3.59
CA TRP A 85 1.93 -10.82 3.98
C TRP A 85 3.06 -11.77 3.63
N SER A 86 3.25 -12.80 4.46
CA SER A 86 4.01 -13.97 4.04
C SER A 86 3.23 -14.75 2.96
N VAL A 87 3.90 -15.63 2.21
CA VAL A 87 3.23 -16.45 1.19
C VAL A 87 2.49 -17.65 1.79
N THR A 88 2.89 -18.09 2.99
CA THR A 88 2.42 -19.35 3.59
C THR A 88 1.56 -19.17 4.85
N SER A 89 1.41 -17.94 5.35
CA SER A 89 0.66 -17.67 6.58
C SER A 89 -0.11 -16.35 6.50
N ASP A 90 -1.11 -16.23 7.35
CA ASP A 90 -1.79 -14.97 7.64
C ASP A 90 -0.97 -14.09 8.60
N GLN A 91 0.36 -14.24 8.62
CA GLN A 91 1.25 -13.39 9.40
C GLN A 91 1.86 -12.32 8.50
N GLY A 92 2.04 -11.13 9.08
CA GLY A 92 2.63 -10.04 8.33
C GLY A 92 2.70 -8.74 9.10
N TYR A 93 2.66 -7.65 8.35
CA TYR A 93 2.64 -6.31 8.91
C TYR A 93 1.69 -5.42 8.16
N LYS A 94 0.97 -4.59 8.90
CA LYS A 94 0.19 -3.49 8.37
C LYS A 94 0.94 -2.20 8.67
N ILE A 95 0.96 -1.29 7.71
CA ILE A 95 1.59 0.02 7.82
C ILE A 95 0.50 1.06 7.61
N ASN A 96 0.14 1.78 8.68
CA ASN A 96 -0.84 2.85 8.66
C ASN A 96 -0.25 4.14 8.09
N GLY A 97 0.30 4.04 6.88
CA GLY A 97 0.90 5.16 6.17
C GLY A 97 1.29 4.83 4.74
N GLY A 98 1.44 5.90 3.96
CA GLY A 98 1.90 5.89 2.59
C GLY A 98 2.46 7.25 2.20
N GLY A 99 2.02 7.82 1.07
CA GLY A 99 2.61 9.04 0.51
C GLY A 99 2.46 10.29 1.38
N MET A 100 1.36 10.41 2.12
CA MET A 100 1.16 11.53 3.07
C MET A 100 2.15 11.47 4.23
N GLU A 101 2.38 10.28 4.77
CA GLU A 101 3.33 10.02 5.86
C GLU A 101 4.76 10.18 5.37
N CYS A 102 5.08 9.69 4.16
CA CYS A 102 6.36 9.93 3.51
C CYS A 102 6.59 11.44 3.34
N LYS A 103 5.64 12.19 2.79
CA LYS A 103 5.74 13.65 2.67
C LYS A 103 6.04 14.32 4.01
N LYS A 104 5.37 13.90 5.08
CA LYS A 104 5.56 14.43 6.43
C LYS A 104 6.98 14.17 6.96
N THR A 105 7.60 13.05 6.62
CA THR A 105 8.99 12.75 7.02
C THR A 105 10.02 13.69 6.39
N GLY A 106 9.68 14.39 5.29
CA GLY A 106 10.63 15.25 4.57
C GLY A 106 11.09 16.49 5.34
N SER A 107 10.39 16.86 6.42
CA SER A 107 10.78 17.95 7.32
C SER A 107 11.43 17.47 8.62
N MET A 108 11.61 16.16 8.78
CA MET A 108 12.18 15.55 9.99
C MET A 108 13.67 15.26 9.79
N ASP A 109 14.44 15.19 10.88
CA ASP A 109 15.75 14.57 10.80
C ASP A 109 15.66 13.05 10.58
N PHE A 110 16.79 12.40 10.28
CA PHE A 110 16.84 10.97 9.98
C PHE A 110 16.21 10.11 11.09
N LYS A 111 16.56 10.38 12.35
CA LYS A 111 16.13 9.57 13.50
C LYS A 111 14.64 9.77 13.76
N GLN A 112 14.18 11.02 13.73
CA GLN A 112 12.76 11.36 13.87
C GLN A 112 11.92 10.69 12.77
N ALA A 113 12.41 10.71 11.53
CA ALA A 113 11.73 10.11 10.39
C ALA A 113 11.65 8.57 10.54
N GLU A 114 12.73 7.93 10.97
CA GLU A 114 12.79 6.49 11.23
C GLU A 114 11.83 6.07 12.36
N GLU A 115 11.86 6.79 13.49
CA GLU A 115 10.99 6.54 14.63
C GLU A 115 9.51 6.72 14.24
N TYR A 116 9.20 7.79 13.51
CA TYR A 116 7.85 8.04 13.01
C TYR A 116 7.38 6.93 12.07
N ARG A 117 8.18 6.56 11.05
CA ARG A 117 7.81 5.46 10.13
C ARG A 117 7.61 4.14 10.88
N THR A 118 8.49 3.83 11.83
CA THR A 118 8.39 2.60 12.64
C THR A 118 7.12 2.57 13.48
N SER A 119 6.71 3.72 14.04
CA SER A 119 5.50 3.81 14.87
C SER A 119 4.20 3.50 14.11
N LEU A 120 4.23 3.50 12.77
CA LEU A 120 3.09 3.21 11.91
C LEU A 120 2.95 1.72 11.57
N ILE A 121 3.91 0.88 11.99
CA ILE A 121 3.98 -0.54 11.65
C ILE A 121 3.36 -1.38 12.77
N GLU A 122 2.33 -2.15 12.40
CA GLU A 122 1.58 -3.05 13.27
C GLU A 122 1.77 -4.49 12.79
N LYS A 123 1.95 -5.44 13.72
CA LYS A 123 1.96 -6.86 13.38
C LYS A 123 0.52 -7.35 13.15
N ILE A 124 0.35 -8.20 12.16
CA ILE A 124 -0.89 -8.93 11.86
C ILE A 124 -0.63 -10.43 11.92
#